data_AF-A0A7J4TXB1-F1
#
_entry.id   AF-A0A7J4TXB1-F1
#
_cell.length_a   1.000
_cell.length_b   1.000
_cell.length_c   1.000
_cell.angle_alpha   90.00
_cell.angle_beta   90.00
_cell.angle_gamma   90.00
#
_symmetry.space_group_name_H-M   'P 1'
#
loop_
_entity.id
_entity.type
_entity.pdbx_description
1 polymer ?
#
loop_
_entity_poly.entity_id
_entity_poly.type
_entity_poly.pdbx_seq_one_letter_code
_entity_poly.pdbx_strand_id
1 'polypeptide(L)' 'EPGTGIMFVRRDGTVLWFKDSKARKNHVNLNRNPRRLKWTRRYEKGGIK' A
#
# COMPACT_ATOMS: atom_id res chain seq x y z
N GLU A 1 -3.10 13.56 -6.13
CA GLU A 1 -3.95 14.59 -6.75
C GLU A 1 -5.29 14.53 -6.02
N PRO A 2 -5.94 15.67 -5.77
CA PRO A 2 -7.28 15.67 -5.20
C PRO A 2 -8.26 15.01 -6.17
N GLY A 3 -9.21 14.20 -5.66
CA GLY A 3 -10.18 13.46 -6.47
C GLY A 3 -9.68 12.14 -7.08
N THR A 4 -8.44 11.72 -6.78
CA THR A 4 -7.91 10.43 -7.22
C THR A 4 -7.57 9.51 -6.05
N GLY A 5 -7.57 8.20 -6.30
CA GLY A 5 -7.29 7.18 -5.29
C GLY A 5 -8.53 6.50 -4.74
N ILE A 6 -8.32 5.69 -3.70
CA ILE A 6 -9.34 4.84 -3.09
C ILE A 6 -9.22 4.95 -1.57
N MET A 7 -10.34 5.27 -0.92
CA MET A 7 -10.51 5.12 0.52
C MET A 7 -10.97 3.69 0.81
N PHE A 8 -10.22 2.95 1.63
CA PHE A 8 -10.54 1.59 2.04
C PHE A 8 -10.75 1.55 3.54
N VAL A 9 -11.99 1.26 3.94
CA VAL A 9 -12.38 1.14 5.35
C VAL A 9 -12.33 -0.33 5.76
N ARG A 10 -11.53 -0.64 6.78
CA ARG A 10 -11.44 -1.97 7.37
C ARG A 10 -12.61 -2.24 8.32
N ARG A 11 -12.85 -3.53 8.64
CA ARG A 11 -13.91 -3.94 9.57
C ARG A 11 -13.72 -3.38 10.99
N ASP A 12 -12.48 -3.09 11.38
CA ASP A 12 -12.12 -2.47 12.66
C ASP A 12 -12.32 -0.94 12.70
N GLY A 13 -12.80 -0.33 11.60
CA GLY A 13 -12.96 1.11 11.46
C GLY A 13 -11.72 1.85 10.96
N THR A 14 -10.59 1.17 10.75
CA THR A 14 -9.36 1.80 10.24
C THR A 14 -9.54 2.25 8.79
N VAL A 15 -9.24 3.52 8.52
CA VAL A 15 -9.29 4.09 7.16
C VAL A 15 -7.90 4.06 6.53
N LEU A 16 -7.77 3.42 5.38
CA LEU A 16 -6.56 3.39 4.55
C LEU A 16 -6.77 4.14 3.24
N TRP A 17 -5.82 4.99 2.88
CA TRP A 17 -5.84 5.73 1.62
C TRP A 17 -4.83 5.13 0.64
N PHE A 18 -5.33 4.71 -0.53
CA PHE A 18 -4.50 4.15 -1.61
C PHE A 18 -4.50 5.07 -2.82
N LYS A 19 -3.33 5.19 -3.47
CA LYS A 19 -3.21 5.93 -4.73
C LYS A 19 -3.95 5.25 -5.88
N ASP A 20 -3.92 3.92 -5.94
CA ASP A 20 -4.47 3.13 -7.05
C ASP A 20 -4.84 1.70 -6.64
N SER A 21 -5.45 0.95 -7.56
CA SER A 21 -5.85 -0.45 -7.35
C SER A 21 -4.67 -1.40 -7.16
N LYS A 22 -3.49 -1.09 -7.74
CA LYS A 22 -2.28 -1.89 -7.60
C LYS A 22 -1.75 -1.84 -6.17
N ALA A 23 -1.70 -0.66 -5.56
CA ALA A 23 -1.31 -0.45 -4.18
C ALA A 23 -2.27 -1.17 -3.23
N ARG A 24 -3.59 -1.02 -3.44
CA ARG A 24 -4.61 -1.72 -2.64
C ARG A 24 -4.46 -3.24 -2.70
N LYS A 25 -4.34 -3.83 -3.90
CA LYS A 25 -4.18 -5.29 -4.07
C LYS A 25 -2.90 -5.80 -3.42
N ASN A 26 -1.78 -5.08 -3.56
CA ASN A 26 -0.52 -5.49 -2.93
C ASN A 26 -0.60 -5.47 -1.40
N HIS A 27 -1.27 -4.47 -0.82
CA HIS A 27 -1.40 -4.34 0.64
C HIS A 27 -2.45 -5.28 1.24
N VAL A 28 -3.64 -5.36 0.64
CA VAL A 28 -4.81 -6.03 1.23
C VAL A 28 -4.91 -7.50 0.82
N ASN A 29 -4.64 -7.83 -0.46
CA ASN A 29 -4.83 -9.18 -0.98
C ASN A 29 -3.54 -10.00 -0.91
N LEU A 30 -2.39 -9.38 -1.22
CA LEU A 30 -1.10 -10.06 -1.32
C LEU A 30 -0.25 -9.90 -0.04
N ASN A 31 -0.69 -9.07 0.92
CA ASN A 31 0.02 -8.79 2.17
C ASN A 31 1.51 -8.45 1.99
N ARG A 32 1.86 -7.77 0.88
CA ARG A 32 3.25 -7.43 0.56
C ARG A 32 3.69 -6.20 1.32
N ASN A 33 4.88 -6.28 1.91
CA ASN A 33 5.51 -5.12 2.50
C ASN A 33 6.13 -4.22 1.41
N PRO A 34 5.72 -2.95 1.28
CA PRO A 34 6.27 -2.03 0.28
C PRO A 34 7.79 -1.88 0.39
N ARG A 35 8.36 -1.94 1.60
CA ARG A 35 9.81 -1.79 1.82
C ARG A 35 10.65 -2.89 1.14
N ARG A 36 10.04 -4.04 0.82
CA ARG A 36 10.71 -5.14 0.10
C ARG A 36 10.52 -5.09 -1.42
N LEU A 37 9.66 -4.22 -1.93
CA LEU A 37 9.30 -4.13 -3.34
C LEU A 37 10.11 -3.03 -4.05
N LYS A 38 11.05 -3.41 -4.92
CA LYS A 38 11.98 -2.53 -5.65
C LYS A 38 11.33 -1.34 -6.38
N TRP A 39 10.08 -1.48 -6.80
CA TRP A 39 9.35 -0.47 -7.56
C TRP A 39 8.62 0.56 -6.69
N THR A 40 8.63 0.40 -5.36
CA THR A 40 8.00 1.36 -4.46
C THR A 40 8.98 2.43 -4.02
N ARG A 41 8.47 3.63 -3.74
CA ARG A 41 9.28 4.77 -3.28
C ARG A 41 9.96 4.54 -1.93
N ARG A 42 9.44 3.62 -1.10
CA ARG A 42 9.97 3.30 0.23
C ARG A 42 10.78 2.00 0.25
N TYR A 43 11.23 1.54 -0.92
CA TYR A 43 12.04 0.34 -1.01
C TYR A 43 13.37 0.49 -0.25
N GLU A 44 13.70 -0.49 0.58
CA GLU A 44 14.95 -0.57 1.32
C GLU A 44 15.84 -1.66 0.70
N LYS A 45 16.93 -1.22 0.06
CA LYS A 45 17.91 -2.12 -0.53
C LYS A 45 18.64 -2.89 0.58
N GLY A 46 18.50 -4.21 0.59
CA GLY A 46 19.07 -5.08 1.63
C GLY A 46 18.05 -5.64 2.62
N GLY A 47 16.76 -5.28 2.48
CA GLY A 47 15.70 -5.75 3.36
C GLY A 47 15.48 -4.84 4.57
N ILE A 48 14.44 -5.15 5.33
CA ILE A 48 14.09 -4.44 6.57
C ILE A 48 15.03 -4.98 7.63
N LYS A 49 15.88 -4.12 8.19
CA LYS A 49 16.74 -4.46 9.34
C LYS A 49 15.91 -4.72 10.58
#